data_AF-A0A2X2BQU1-F1
#
_entry.id   AF-A0A2X2BQU1-F1
#
_cell.length_a   1.000
_cell.length_b   1.000
_cell.length_c   1.000
_cell.angle_alpha   90.00
_cell.angle_beta   90.00
_cell.angle_gamma   90.00
#
_symmetry.space_group_name_H-M   'P 1'
#
loop_
_entity.id
_entity.type
_entity.pdbx_description
1 polymer ?
#
loop_
_entity_poly.entity_id
_entity_poly.type
_entity_poly.pdbx_seq_one_letter_code
_entity_poly.pdbx_strand_id
1 'polypeptide(L)'
;MSHALAMREQYGRYVFLLKAATSESWWPEEADHVCFIRGRIGFDVPKWFIPADEKQKPSGAMFAGAIVVFDKTWAGKAFDYISREELEQIGKAFIEQMKWLASRGVA
;
A
#
# COMPACT_ATOMS: atom_id res chain seq x y z
N MET A 1 -5.19 -1.05 14.40
CA MET A 1 -4.08 -0.08 14.23
C MET A 1 -3.86 0.78 15.48
N SER A 2 -4.01 0.20 16.68
CA SER A 2 -4.04 0.94 17.95
C SER A 2 -2.76 1.71 18.23
N HIS A 3 -1.59 1.12 17.95
CA HIS A 3 -0.31 1.80 18.16
C HIS A 3 -0.12 3.00 17.24
N ALA A 4 -0.44 2.86 15.94
CA ALA A 4 -0.32 3.96 14.98
C ALA A 4 -1.21 5.15 15.38
N LEU A 5 -2.43 4.88 15.86
CA LEU A 5 -3.33 5.91 16.38
C LEU A 5 -2.79 6.59 17.64
N ALA A 6 -2.29 5.81 18.61
CA ALA A 6 -1.69 6.36 19.83
C ALA A 6 -0.49 7.26 19.52
N MET A 7 0.34 6.86 18.56
CA MET A 7 1.51 7.62 18.14
C MET A 7 1.14 8.83 17.28
N ARG A 8 0.08 8.74 16.45
CA ARG A 8 -0.49 9.88 15.72
C ARG A 8 -0.91 11.00 16.66
N GLU A 9 -1.49 10.69 17.82
CA GLU A 9 -1.83 11.71 18.81
C GLU A 9 -0.61 12.45 19.36
N GLN A 10 0.56 11.80 19.32
CA GLN A 10 1.86 12.37 19.66
C GLN A 10 2.60 12.93 18.43
N TYR A 11 1.89 13.23 17.33
CA TYR A 11 2.44 13.72 16.07
C TYR A 11 3.35 12.73 15.31
N GLY A 12 3.33 11.45 15.70
CA GLY A 12 3.93 10.39 14.91
C GLY A 12 3.24 10.27 13.54
N ARG A 13 4.03 9.99 12.50
CA ARG A 13 3.54 9.86 11.12
C ARG A 13 3.72 8.43 10.63
N TYR A 14 2.63 7.83 10.17
CA TYR A 14 2.62 6.44 9.72
C TYR A 14 1.97 6.35 8.34
N VAL A 15 2.56 5.48 7.50
CA VAL A 15 2.00 5.13 6.21
C VAL A 15 1.90 3.61 6.14
N PHE A 16 0.74 3.11 5.74
CA PHE A 16 0.47 1.69 5.54
C PHE A 16 0.03 1.45 4.10
N LEU A 17 0.51 0.35 3.52
CA LEU A 17 -0.11 -0.24 2.34
C LEU A 17 -1.05 -1.36 2.82
N LEU A 18 -2.35 -1.12 2.72
CA LEU A 18 -3.36 -2.09 3.09
C LEU A 18 -3.92 -2.81 1.88
N LYS A 19 -4.23 -4.08 2.08
CA LYS A 19 -4.85 -4.96 1.11
C LYS A 19 -6.02 -5.65 1.79
N ALA A 20 -7.21 -5.52 1.22
CA ALA A 20 -8.44 -6.02 1.83
C ALA A 20 -9.16 -6.98 0.87
N ALA A 21 -9.57 -8.13 1.39
CA ALA A 21 -10.24 -9.17 0.63
C ALA A 21 -11.74 -8.91 0.43
N THR A 22 -12.37 -8.26 1.40
CA THR A 22 -13.79 -7.89 1.43
C THR A 22 -13.98 -6.38 1.18
N SER A 23 -15.22 -5.96 0.88
CA SER A 23 -15.59 -4.64 0.33
C SER A 23 -15.27 -3.42 1.23
N GLU A 24 -15.55 -2.24 0.66
CA GLU A 24 -15.29 -0.83 1.03
C GLU A 24 -15.45 -0.40 2.50
N SER A 25 -15.97 -1.23 3.39
CA SER A 25 -16.26 -0.90 4.80
C SER A 25 -15.14 -1.22 5.79
N TRP A 26 -13.96 -1.64 5.32
CA TRP A 26 -12.84 -2.09 6.17
C TRP A 26 -11.62 -1.15 6.19
N TRP A 27 -11.75 0.05 5.62
CA TRP A 27 -10.68 1.03 5.67
C TRP A 27 -10.70 1.77 7.01
N PRO A 28 -9.55 2.10 7.62
CA PRO A 28 -9.52 2.79 8.90
C PRO A 28 -10.18 4.17 8.76
N GLU A 29 -11.33 4.36 9.41
CA GLU A 29 -12.10 5.60 9.34
C GLU A 29 -11.35 6.76 10.01
N GLU A 30 -10.46 6.45 10.95
CA GLU A 30 -9.65 7.40 11.69
C GLU A 30 -8.35 7.81 10.95
N ALA A 31 -8.14 7.34 9.72
CA ALA A 31 -7.01 7.76 8.91
C ALA A 31 -7.19 9.21 8.41
N ASP A 32 -6.09 9.96 8.39
CA ASP A 32 -6.09 11.33 7.86
C ASP A 32 -6.15 11.36 6.34
N HIS A 33 -5.67 10.27 5.71
CA HIS A 33 -5.78 10.08 4.28
C HIS A 33 -5.88 8.60 3.90
N VAL A 34 -6.79 8.30 2.98
CA VAL A 34 -6.91 7.01 2.32
C VAL A 34 -6.87 7.22 0.81
N CYS A 35 -5.83 6.69 0.16
CA CYS A 35 -5.72 6.66 -1.30
C CYS A 35 -5.98 5.26 -1.82
N PHE A 36 -7.10 5.06 -2.51
CA PHE A 36 -7.44 3.78 -3.10
C PHE A 36 -6.62 3.51 -4.35
N ILE A 37 -6.07 2.30 -4.45
CA ILE A 37 -5.32 1.87 -5.62
C ILE A 37 -6.30 1.23 -6.59
N ARG A 38 -6.51 1.87 -7.74
CA ARG A 38 -7.28 1.33 -8.86
C ARG A 38 -6.52 0.19 -9.51
N GLY A 39 -7.28 -0.81 -9.96
CA GLY A 39 -6.74 -2.11 -10.30
C GLY A 39 -6.78 -3.04 -9.10
N ARG A 40 -6.43 -4.30 -9.33
CA ARG A 40 -6.40 -5.30 -8.27
C ARG A 40 -4.98 -5.81 -8.12
N ILE A 41 -4.54 -5.93 -6.88
CA ILE A 41 -3.18 -6.40 -6.57
C ILE A 41 -3.27 -7.92 -6.40
N GLY A 42 -2.44 -8.68 -7.11
CA GLY A 42 -2.34 -10.14 -6.94
C GLY A 42 -1.35 -10.53 -5.84
N PHE A 43 -1.23 -11.82 -5.57
CA PHE A 43 -0.06 -12.39 -4.91
C PHE A 43 0.68 -13.26 -5.90
N ASP A 44 2.01 -13.21 -5.87
CA ASP A 44 2.81 -14.25 -6.49
C ASP A 44 2.57 -15.55 -5.74
N VAL A 45 2.40 -16.63 -6.49
CA VAL A 45 2.30 -17.96 -5.91
C VAL A 45 3.65 -18.27 -5.24
N PRO A 46 3.67 -18.61 -3.94
CA PRO A 46 4.92 -18.95 -3.28
C PRO A 46 5.58 -20.17 -3.93
N LYS A 47 6.91 -20.16 -4.07
CA LYS A 47 7.65 -21.24 -4.73
C LYS A 47 7.47 -22.61 -4.07
N TRP A 48 7.14 -22.63 -2.78
CA TRP A 48 6.91 -23.85 -2.01
C TRP A 48 5.47 -24.38 -2.13
N PHE A 49 4.57 -23.64 -2.77
CA PHE A 49 3.20 -24.08 -2.98
C PHE A 49 3.13 -25.03 -4.17
N ILE A 50 2.82 -26.30 -3.90
CA ILE A 50 2.62 -27.34 -4.90
C ILE A 50 1.12 -27.69 -4.91
N PRO A 51 0.36 -27.38 -5.97
CA PRO A 51 -1.06 -27.74 -6.04
C PRO A 51 -1.24 -29.27 -5.97
N ALA A 52 -2.20 -29.75 -5.16
CA ALA A 52 -2.50 -31.19 -5.12
C ALA A 52 -3.24 -31.67 -6.38
N ASP A 53 -4.00 -30.78 -7.02
CA ASP A 53 -4.74 -31.04 -8.25
C ASP A 53 -5.00 -29.75 -9.05
N GLU A 54 -5.62 -29.87 -10.22
CA GLU A 54 -5.98 -28.74 -11.09
C GLU A 54 -6.92 -27.72 -10.43
N LYS A 55 -7.75 -28.14 -9.46
CA LYS A 55 -8.68 -27.24 -8.76
C LYS A 55 -7.97 -26.36 -7.74
N GLN A 56 -6.81 -26.80 -7.26
CA GLN A 56 -5.97 -26.04 -6.34
C GLN A 56 -4.94 -25.15 -7.03
N LYS A 57 -4.92 -25.11 -8.38
CA LYS A 57 -4.10 -24.12 -9.09
C LYS A 57 -4.57 -22.72 -8.69
N PRO A 58 -3.68 -21.85 -8.20
CA PRO A 58 -4.07 -20.51 -7.81
C PRO A 58 -4.58 -19.77 -9.05
N SER A 59 -5.87 -19.46 -9.07
CA SER A 59 -6.34 -18.35 -9.89
C SER A 59 -5.81 -17.10 -9.20
N GLY A 60 -5.21 -16.17 -9.95
CA GLY A 60 -4.60 -14.96 -9.38
C GLY A 60 -5.65 -14.10 -8.69
N ALA A 61 -6.03 -14.43 -7.46
CA ALA A 61 -7.04 -13.72 -6.69
C ALA A 61 -6.49 -12.32 -6.41
N MET A 62 -7.12 -11.34 -7.03
CA MET A 62 -6.67 -9.97 -6.94
C MET A 62 -7.59 -9.19 -6.00
N PHE A 63 -6.98 -8.48 -5.06
CA PHE A 63 -7.69 -7.79 -3.98
C PHE A 63 -7.54 -6.28 -4.11
N ALA A 64 -8.48 -5.53 -3.52
CA ALA A 64 -8.37 -4.08 -3.43
C ALA A 64 -7.19 -3.71 -2.52
N GLY A 65 -6.58 -2.56 -2.79
CA GLY A 65 -5.53 -2.01 -1.94
C GLY A 65 -5.72 -0.51 -1.75
N ALA A 66 -5.21 0.01 -0.63
CA ALA A 66 -5.16 1.44 -0.37
C ALA A 66 -3.89 1.81 0.40
N ILE A 67 -3.42 3.03 0.17
CA ILE A 67 -2.41 3.68 0.98
C ILE A 67 -3.15 4.43 2.07
N VAL A 68 -2.80 4.16 3.33
CA VAL A 68 -3.44 4.76 4.51
C VAL A 68 -2.40 5.55 5.29
N VAL A 69 -2.69 6.81 5.54
CA VAL A 69 -1.80 7.73 6.26
C VAL A 69 -2.44 8.15 7.57
N PHE A 70 -1.64 8.09 8.62
CA PHE A 70 -1.93 8.69 9.92
C PHE A 70 -0.89 9.79 10.16
N ASP A 71 -1.29 11.04 9.99
CA ASP A 71 -0.51 12.24 10.19
C ASP A 71 -1.45 13.38 10.59
N LYS A 72 -1.38 13.80 11.86
CA LYS A 72 -2.20 14.88 12.42
C LYS A 72 -1.98 16.24 11.73
N THR A 73 -0.91 16.37 10.95
CA THR A 73 -0.57 17.57 10.17
C THR A 73 -0.92 17.43 8.69
N TRP A 74 -1.60 16.37 8.28
CA TRP A 74 -2.04 16.18 6.90
C TRP A 74 -2.95 17.32 6.45
N ALA A 75 -2.54 18.01 5.39
CA ALA A 75 -3.29 19.13 4.79
C ALA A 75 -3.86 18.78 3.40
N GLY A 76 -3.72 17.52 2.96
CA GLY A 76 -4.22 17.04 1.68
C GLY A 76 -5.70 16.61 1.76
N LYS A 77 -6.16 15.94 0.70
CA LYS A 77 -7.51 15.35 0.68
C LYS A 77 -7.61 14.20 1.68
N ALA A 78 -8.78 13.99 2.28
CA ALA A 78 -9.05 12.81 3.10
C ALA A 78 -9.12 11.53 2.26
N PHE A 79 -9.64 11.61 1.03
CA PHE A 79 -9.76 10.48 0.11
C PHE A 79 -9.22 10.82 -1.28
N ASP A 80 -8.54 9.87 -1.90
CA ASP A 80 -8.12 9.97 -3.30
C ASP A 80 -8.03 8.60 -3.98
N TYR A 81 -7.73 8.59 -5.27
CA TYR A 81 -7.50 7.38 -6.06
C TYR A 81 -6.22 7.52 -6.89
N ILE A 82 -5.44 6.44 -6.97
CA ILE A 82 -4.28 6.33 -7.86
C ILE A 82 -4.36 5.04 -8.67
N SER A 83 -3.89 5.02 -9.91
CA SER A 83 -3.76 3.74 -10.64
C SER A 83 -2.57 2.93 -10.12
N ARG A 84 -2.68 1.60 -10.16
CA ARG A 84 -1.54 0.73 -9.80
C ARG A 84 -0.33 1.05 -10.66
N GLU A 85 -0.53 1.25 -11.95
CA GLU A 85 0.53 1.52 -12.93
C GLU A 85 1.27 2.82 -12.59
N GLU A 86 0.52 3.89 -12.28
CA GLU A 86 1.09 5.17 -11.86
C GLU A 86 1.85 5.04 -10.54
N LEU A 87 1.29 4.35 -9.55
CA LEU A 87 1.97 4.10 -8.26
C LEU A 87 3.30 3.35 -8.46
N GLU A 88 3.30 2.31 -9.31
CA GLU A 88 4.52 1.56 -9.64
C GLU A 88 5.55 2.43 -10.37
N GLN A 89 5.12 3.30 -11.28
CA GLN A 89 6.01 4.23 -11.99
C GLN A 89 6.67 5.22 -11.04
N ILE A 90 5.89 5.85 -10.14
CA ILE A 90 6.40 6.76 -9.11
C ILE A 90 7.42 6.02 -8.23
N GLY A 91 7.07 4.82 -7.75
CA GLY A 91 7.96 4.02 -6.92
C GLY A 91 9.29 3.68 -7.61
N LYS A 92 9.24 3.27 -8.88
CA LYS A 92 10.45 2.97 -9.69
C LYS A 92 11.33 4.20 -9.83
N ALA A 93 10.74 5.35 -10.19
CA ALA A 93 11.47 6.61 -10.34
C ALA A 93 12.17 7.03 -9.04
N PHE A 94 11.48 6.94 -7.89
CA PHE A 94 12.07 7.25 -6.59
C PHE A 94 13.22 6.30 -6.21
N ILE A 95 13.06 5.00 -6.47
CA ILE A 95 14.13 4.02 -6.21
C ILE A 95 15.35 4.29 -7.08
N GLU A 96 15.15 4.59 -8.37
CA GLU A 96 16.25 4.96 -9.28
C GLU A 96 16.95 6.23 -8.83
N GLN A 97 16.20 7.25 -8.43
CA GLN A 97 16.75 8.49 -7.89
C GLN A 97 17.58 8.23 -6.62
N MET A 98 17.08 7.44 -5.67
CA MET A 98 17.81 7.09 -4.45
C MET A 98 19.10 6.32 -4.77
N LYS A 99 19.05 5.35 -5.70
CA LYS A 99 20.25 4.63 -6.15
C LYS A 99 21.28 5.58 -6.76
N TRP A 100 20.82 6.54 -7.57
CA TRP A 100 21.69 7.54 -8.15
C TRP A 100 22.33 8.44 -7.07
N LEU A 101 21.54 8.96 -6.12
CA LEU A 101 22.06 9.77 -5.00
C LEU A 101 23.08 8.99 -4.16
N ALA A 102 22.78 7.73 -3.85
CA ALA A 102 23.68 6.84 -3.10
C ALA A 102 25.00 6.62 -3.84
N SER A 103 24.97 6.41 -5.17
CA SER A 103 26.19 6.28 -5.99
C SER A 103 27.07 7.53 -6.01
N ARG A 104 26.48 8.69 -5.69
CA ARG A 104 27.17 9.98 -5.60
C ARG A 104 27.55 10.38 -4.17
N GLY A 105 27.25 9.54 -3.17
CA GLY A 105 27.55 9.82 -1.76
C GLY A 105 26.73 10.96 -1.14
N VAL A 106 25.55 11.25 -1.69
CA VAL A 106 24.65 12.34 -1.26
C VAL A 106 23.31 11.82 -0.73
N ALA A 107 23.25 10.53 -0.38
CA ALA A 107 22.10 9.90 0.28
C ALA A 107 22.26 9.89 1.79
#